data_AF-A0A7L8ADT7-F1
#
_entry.id   AF-A0A7L8ADT7-F1
#
_cell.length_a   1.000
_cell.length_b   1.000
_cell.length_c   1.000
_cell.angle_alpha   90.00
_cell.angle_beta   90.00
_cell.angle_gamma   90.00
#
_symmetry.space_group_name_H-M   'P 1'
#
loop_
_entity.id
_entity.type
_entity.pdbx_description
1 polymer ?
#
loop_
_entity_poly.entity_id
_entity_poly.type
_entity_poly.pdbx_seq_one_letter_code
_entity_poly.pdbx_strand_id
1 'polypeptide(L)'
;MKKLLLSVIVICFTISVNAQSLGKIKTTNKKWAFKTMKKATKRIFINSFNVNFEVYKEAIDFKAGGNGGRIGGNTSSSTAKAAIGLGGIDGVKMQEKTNQLYKNYIKRLKAEGYEIITSEEVAKTEAIKDWDKATGPYLKENLSGIITCAPENFTFYYKKKGFFDFGSSGIQAKLAKQLNNAIVTDVNLYVIFSETGNDWMKGRAAKVKIKTNLRLVGEYAITIPQKFKKKKTTLGKLFGSVKIKGASDIHRVSSNVAFYDQVQASYTGTLKEDLEINDIMKKEKVVAYQKQGSFTPTSFSTFSNYLDAKADRFSTTTKWINVDGDKYAEGFYNACNTFLDKQLDEFFDKLK
;
A
#
# COMPACT_ATOMS: atom_id res chain seq x y z
N MET A 1 67.21 -22.70 -22.06
CA MET A 1 66.31 -23.71 -21.47
C MET A 1 65.63 -23.12 -20.25
N LYS A 2 64.29 -23.21 -20.20
CA LYS A 2 63.41 -23.26 -19.02
C LYS A 2 63.50 -22.11 -17.98
N LYS A 3 62.55 -21.18 -18.01
CA LYS A 3 61.28 -21.17 -17.22
C LYS A 3 61.48 -20.51 -15.85
N LEU A 4 60.92 -19.32 -15.65
CA LEU A 4 60.07 -18.99 -14.49
C LEU A 4 59.48 -17.57 -14.65
N LEU A 5 58.38 -17.51 -15.41
CA LEU A 5 57.44 -16.39 -15.38
C LEU A 5 56.41 -16.75 -14.30
N LEU A 6 56.55 -16.17 -13.10
CA LEU A 6 55.57 -16.36 -12.02
C LEU A 6 54.43 -15.35 -12.24
N SER A 7 53.40 -15.78 -12.96
CA SER A 7 52.14 -15.06 -13.10
C SER A 7 51.39 -15.11 -11.77
N VAL A 8 51.36 -13.99 -11.04
CA VAL A 8 50.41 -13.78 -9.94
C VAL A 8 49.05 -13.50 -10.56
N ILE A 9 48.23 -14.54 -10.70
CA ILE A 9 46.81 -14.42 -11.01
C ILE A 9 46.13 -13.95 -9.72
N VAL A 10 45.82 -12.65 -9.66
CA VAL A 10 44.86 -12.10 -8.69
C VAL A 10 43.49 -12.66 -9.08
N ILE A 11 43.06 -13.69 -8.36
CA ILE A 11 41.68 -14.16 -8.39
C ILE A 11 40.84 -13.06 -7.73
N CYS A 12 40.32 -12.14 -8.54
CA CYS A 12 39.18 -11.32 -8.16
C CYS A 12 37.99 -12.28 -7.96
N PHE A 13 37.81 -12.74 -6.72
CA PHE A 13 36.53 -13.26 -6.26
C PHE A 13 35.50 -12.13 -6.47
N THR A 14 34.81 -12.16 -7.60
CA THR A 14 33.55 -11.45 -7.75
C THR A 14 32.62 -12.07 -6.71
N ILE A 15 32.46 -11.37 -5.60
CA ILE A 15 31.39 -11.62 -4.66
C ILE A 15 30.12 -11.43 -5.49
N SER A 16 29.50 -12.54 -5.89
CA SER A 16 28.19 -12.53 -6.51
C SER A 16 27.24 -11.94 -5.49
N VAL A 17 27.05 -10.62 -5.55
CA VAL A 17 25.93 -9.95 -4.91
C VAL A 17 24.72 -10.77 -5.31
N ASN A 18 24.01 -11.33 -4.34
CA ASN A 18 22.72 -11.95 -4.57
C ASN A 18 21.83 -10.85 -5.17
N ALA A 19 21.84 -10.74 -6.49
CA ALA A 19 20.96 -9.87 -7.24
C ALA A 19 19.59 -10.50 -7.09
N GLN A 20 18.90 -10.11 -6.03
CA GLN A 20 17.51 -10.43 -5.83
C GLN A 20 16.78 -10.06 -7.11
N SER A 21 16.11 -11.05 -7.71
CA SER A 21 15.58 -10.85 -9.04
C SER A 21 14.33 -9.97 -8.94
N LEU A 22 14.42 -8.73 -9.41
CA LEU A 22 13.26 -7.88 -9.61
C LEU A 22 12.59 -8.24 -10.92
N GLY A 23 11.26 -8.14 -10.97
CA GLY A 23 10.53 -8.15 -12.23
C GLY A 23 10.93 -6.97 -13.13
N LYS A 24 10.43 -6.96 -14.37
CA LYS A 24 10.68 -5.86 -15.30
C LYS A 24 9.98 -4.58 -14.82
N ILE A 25 10.75 -3.55 -14.46
CA ILE A 25 10.19 -2.27 -14.07
C ILE A 25 9.61 -1.48 -15.25
N LYS A 26 8.29 -1.28 -15.26
CA LYS A 26 7.58 -0.39 -16.18
C LYS A 26 7.00 0.80 -15.43
N THR A 27 7.49 1.99 -15.74
CA THR A 27 7.02 3.24 -15.16
C THR A 27 6.14 4.01 -16.15
N THR A 28 5.32 4.90 -15.62
CA THR A 28 4.60 5.92 -16.36
C THR A 28 4.56 7.20 -15.54
N ASN A 29 4.18 8.30 -16.16
CA ASN A 29 4.08 9.59 -15.49
C ASN A 29 2.89 10.37 -16.03
N LYS A 30 2.29 11.17 -15.14
CA LYS A 30 1.31 12.20 -15.49
C LYS A 30 1.96 13.56 -15.27
N LYS A 31 1.64 14.49 -16.16
CA LYS A 31 2.15 15.85 -16.09
C LYS A 31 1.03 16.84 -16.32
N TRP A 32 1.04 17.91 -15.55
CA TRP A 32 0.15 19.04 -15.74
C TRP A 32 0.94 20.34 -15.57
N ALA A 33 0.77 21.28 -16.50
CA ALA A 33 1.50 22.56 -16.54
C ALA A 33 3.04 22.49 -16.38
N PHE A 34 3.67 21.32 -16.62
CA PHE A 34 5.07 21.02 -16.28
C PHE A 34 6.12 22.04 -16.75
N LYS A 35 5.85 22.78 -17.83
CA LYS A 35 6.75 23.85 -18.32
C LYS A 35 7.02 24.94 -17.27
N THR A 36 6.09 25.21 -16.35
CA THR A 36 6.29 26.21 -15.28
C THR A 36 7.25 25.73 -14.20
N MET A 37 7.37 24.40 -14.00
CA MET A 37 8.30 23.82 -13.04
C MET A 37 9.76 24.10 -13.40
N LYS A 38 10.07 24.31 -14.69
CA LYS A 38 11.40 24.76 -15.15
C LYS A 38 11.78 26.16 -14.61
N LYS A 39 10.79 26.96 -14.22
CA LYS A 39 10.97 28.30 -13.64
C LYS A 39 11.02 28.26 -12.11
N ALA A 40 10.82 27.10 -11.49
CA ALA A 40 10.96 26.95 -10.04
C ALA A 40 12.41 27.23 -9.61
N THR A 41 12.58 27.72 -8.38
CA THR A 41 13.91 27.87 -7.81
C THR A 41 14.54 26.49 -7.59
N LYS A 42 15.88 26.44 -7.53
CA LYS A 42 16.62 25.21 -7.19
C LYS A 42 16.55 24.88 -5.69
N ARG A 43 15.35 24.99 -5.13
CA ARG A 43 15.01 24.66 -3.74
C ARG A 43 13.91 23.61 -3.76
N ILE A 44 14.01 22.63 -2.87
CA ILE A 44 13.04 21.54 -2.81
C ILE A 44 12.66 21.21 -1.37
N PHE A 45 11.36 21.16 -1.11
CA PHE A 45 10.80 20.70 0.16
C PHE A 45 10.25 19.28 0.01
N ILE A 46 10.72 18.36 0.85
CA ILE A 46 10.23 16.99 0.90
C ILE A 46 9.05 16.96 1.89
N ASN A 47 7.83 17.01 1.35
CA ASN A 47 6.62 17.07 2.15
C ASN A 47 6.22 15.71 2.72
N SER A 48 6.45 14.63 1.98
CA SER A 48 6.26 13.27 2.48
C SER A 48 7.29 12.29 1.92
N PHE A 49 7.71 11.34 2.76
CA PHE A 49 8.53 10.21 2.38
C PHE A 49 8.12 8.98 3.18
N ASN A 50 7.28 8.14 2.59
CA ASN A 50 6.67 7.00 3.25
C ASN A 50 6.89 5.71 2.47
N VAL A 51 7.25 4.65 3.19
CA VAL A 51 7.19 3.27 2.68
C VAL A 51 6.12 2.52 3.46
N ASN A 52 5.11 1.98 2.77
CA ASN A 52 3.95 1.33 3.36
C ASN A 52 4.03 -0.16 3.07
N PHE A 53 3.97 -0.99 4.12
CA PHE A 53 4.15 -2.42 4.06
C PHE A 53 2.86 -3.13 4.45
N GLU A 54 2.31 -3.94 3.55
CA GLU A 54 1.29 -4.92 3.95
C GLU A 54 1.98 -6.05 4.71
N VAL A 55 1.59 -6.25 5.97
CA VAL A 55 2.10 -7.31 6.85
C VAL A 55 1.00 -8.29 7.24
N TYR A 56 -0.26 -7.87 7.08
CA TYR A 56 -1.44 -8.66 7.38
C TYR A 56 -2.59 -8.29 6.46
N LYS A 57 -3.40 -9.28 6.09
CA LYS A 57 -4.57 -9.12 5.23
C LYS A 57 -5.72 -9.95 5.74
N GLU A 58 -6.87 -9.30 5.93
CA GLU A 58 -8.15 -9.98 6.08
C GLU A 58 -9.00 -9.78 4.83
N ALA A 59 -9.75 -10.80 4.46
CA ALA A 59 -10.77 -10.71 3.43
C ALA A 59 -12.03 -11.45 3.88
N ILE A 60 -13.17 -10.85 3.57
CA ILE A 60 -14.51 -11.36 3.88
C ILE A 60 -15.36 -11.36 2.62
N ASP A 61 -16.13 -12.42 2.44
CA ASP A 61 -17.22 -12.47 1.48
C ASP A 61 -18.49 -12.90 2.19
N PHE A 62 -19.60 -12.28 1.82
CA PHE A 62 -20.91 -12.54 2.41
C PHE A 62 -21.94 -12.71 1.31
N LYS A 63 -22.75 -13.76 1.42
CA LYS A 63 -23.91 -13.99 0.57
C LYS A 63 -25.16 -14.07 1.43
N ALA A 64 -26.09 -13.15 1.20
CA ALA A 64 -27.36 -13.14 1.91
C ALA A 64 -28.20 -14.37 1.55
N GLY A 65 -28.85 -14.95 2.56
CA GLY A 65 -29.94 -15.89 2.36
C GLY A 65 -31.19 -15.19 1.84
N GLY A 66 -32.17 -15.95 1.35
CA GLY A 66 -33.41 -15.42 0.83
C GLY A 66 -34.52 -16.46 0.77
N ASN A 67 -35.76 -15.97 0.67
CA ASN A 67 -36.94 -16.80 0.45
C ASN A 67 -37.19 -16.93 -1.06
N GLY A 68 -36.85 -18.08 -1.63
CA GLY A 68 -37.01 -18.37 -3.06
C GLY A 68 -38.38 -18.94 -3.44
N GLY A 69 -39.34 -18.98 -2.50
CA GLY A 69 -40.66 -19.54 -2.74
C GLY A 69 -40.66 -21.06 -3.00
N ARG A 70 -41.79 -21.59 -3.47
CA ARG A 70 -42.04 -23.02 -3.68
C ARG A 70 -41.09 -23.69 -4.69
N ILE A 71 -40.59 -22.92 -5.67
CA ILE A 71 -39.74 -23.44 -6.75
C ILE A 71 -38.24 -23.24 -6.43
N GLY A 72 -37.87 -22.13 -5.78
CA GLY A 72 -36.47 -21.78 -5.52
C GLY A 72 -35.89 -22.24 -4.17
N GLY A 73 -36.77 -22.65 -3.24
CA GLY A 73 -36.41 -23.04 -1.88
C GLY A 73 -35.87 -21.90 -1.04
N ASN A 74 -35.79 -22.10 0.28
CA ASN A 74 -35.13 -21.13 1.17
C ASN A 74 -33.62 -21.37 1.18
N THR A 75 -32.85 -20.29 1.21
CA THR A 75 -31.39 -20.33 1.36
C THR A 75 -30.95 -19.64 2.64
N SER A 76 -29.96 -20.24 3.32
CA SER A 76 -29.26 -19.59 4.44
C SER A 76 -28.28 -18.55 3.94
N SER A 77 -27.90 -17.62 4.81
CA SER A 77 -26.73 -16.78 4.53
C SER A 77 -25.44 -17.58 4.71
N SER A 78 -24.42 -17.23 3.94
CA SER A 78 -23.08 -17.79 4.07
C SER A 78 -22.04 -16.69 4.21
N THR A 79 -21.08 -16.88 5.10
CA THR A 79 -19.93 -15.99 5.26
C THR A 79 -18.64 -16.79 5.13
N ALA A 80 -17.70 -16.30 4.32
CA ALA A 80 -16.34 -16.83 4.25
C ALA A 80 -15.36 -15.75 4.70
N LYS A 81 -14.41 -16.10 5.56
CA LYS A 81 -13.32 -15.23 6.01
C LYS A 81 -11.99 -15.92 5.81
N ALA A 82 -11.04 -15.20 5.24
CA ALA A 82 -9.65 -15.61 5.21
C ALA A 82 -8.77 -14.51 5.78
N ALA A 83 -7.74 -14.90 6.53
CA ALA A 83 -6.71 -14.02 7.02
C ALA A 83 -5.34 -14.59 6.67
N ILE A 84 -4.41 -13.71 6.28
CA ILE A 84 -3.03 -14.07 6.03
C ILE A 84 -2.09 -13.01 6.57
N GLY A 85 -0.98 -13.43 7.18
CA GLY A 85 0.06 -12.53 7.68
C GLY A 85 1.45 -12.99 7.32
N LEU A 86 2.41 -12.06 7.35
CA LEU A 86 3.83 -12.35 7.21
C LEU A 86 4.46 -12.52 8.59
N GLY A 87 5.13 -13.66 8.79
CA GLY A 87 6.01 -13.92 9.94
C GLY A 87 7.48 -13.75 9.52
N GLY A 88 8.35 -13.39 10.47
CA GLY A 88 9.79 -13.26 10.21
C GLY A 88 10.25 -11.93 9.61
N ILE A 89 9.34 -10.97 9.40
CA ILE A 89 9.70 -9.58 9.07
C ILE A 89 10.33 -8.89 10.29
N ASP A 90 11.25 -7.97 10.03
CA ASP A 90 12.01 -7.25 11.05
C ASP A 90 11.83 -5.74 10.87
N GLY A 91 11.15 -5.11 11.83
CA GLY A 91 10.88 -3.67 11.82
C GLY A 91 12.14 -2.80 11.86
N VAL A 92 13.23 -3.28 12.50
CA VAL A 92 14.51 -2.56 12.57
C VAL A 92 15.14 -2.51 11.18
N LYS A 93 15.23 -3.67 10.51
CA LYS A 93 15.78 -3.75 9.14
C LYS A 93 14.92 -2.97 8.14
N MET A 94 13.60 -2.97 8.32
CA MET A 94 12.70 -2.14 7.53
C MET A 94 13.03 -0.65 7.69
N GLN A 95 13.18 -0.19 8.93
CA GLN A 95 13.55 1.20 9.22
C GLN A 95 14.93 1.55 8.65
N GLU A 96 15.95 0.71 8.83
CA GLU A 96 17.31 0.90 8.30
C GLU A 96 17.29 1.10 6.77
N LYS A 97 16.57 0.24 6.05
CA LYS A 97 16.43 0.33 4.60
C LYS A 97 15.60 1.53 4.16
N THR A 98 14.58 1.94 4.92
CA THR A 98 13.87 3.20 4.67
C THR A 98 14.79 4.41 4.88
N ASN A 99 15.64 4.41 5.91
CA ASN A 99 16.65 5.45 6.13
C ASN A 99 17.65 5.49 4.97
N GLN A 100 18.09 4.33 4.48
CA GLN A 100 18.99 4.21 3.33
C GLN A 100 18.36 4.78 2.05
N LEU A 101 17.10 4.45 1.76
CA LEU A 101 16.35 5.01 0.63
C LEU A 101 16.28 6.54 0.70
N TYR A 102 15.95 7.09 1.87
CA TYR A 102 15.86 8.53 2.06
C TYR A 102 17.21 9.24 1.89
N LYS A 103 18.28 8.63 2.42
CA LYS A 103 19.65 9.14 2.23
C LYS A 103 20.03 9.18 0.75
N ASN A 104 19.72 8.14 -0.02
CA ASN A 104 19.97 8.10 -1.47
C ASN A 104 19.14 9.17 -2.19
N TYR A 105 17.87 9.33 -1.81
CA TYR A 105 16.97 10.34 -2.34
C TYR A 105 17.52 11.76 -2.14
N ILE A 106 17.90 12.14 -0.90
CA ILE A 106 18.53 13.44 -0.62
C ILE A 106 19.81 13.62 -1.42
N LYS A 107 20.67 12.59 -1.47
CA LYS A 107 21.93 12.64 -2.22
C LYS A 107 21.67 12.93 -3.70
N ARG A 108 20.67 12.28 -4.30
CA ARG A 108 20.29 12.48 -5.70
C ARG A 108 19.76 13.90 -5.94
N LEU A 109 18.90 14.42 -5.07
CA LEU A 109 18.39 15.79 -5.15
C LEU A 109 19.53 16.83 -5.10
N LYS A 110 20.46 16.67 -4.15
CA LYS A 110 21.63 17.56 -4.02
C LYS A 110 22.55 17.49 -5.24
N ALA A 111 22.76 16.30 -5.81
CA ALA A 111 23.55 16.12 -7.02
C ALA A 111 22.95 16.86 -8.24
N GLU A 112 21.64 17.07 -8.27
CA GLU A 112 20.92 17.85 -9.30
C GLU A 112 20.87 19.37 -9.00
N GLY A 113 21.64 19.79 -7.98
CA GLY A 113 21.83 21.19 -7.59
C GLY A 113 20.72 21.76 -6.70
N TYR A 114 19.88 20.91 -6.08
CA TYR A 114 18.82 21.40 -5.20
C TYR A 114 19.31 21.65 -3.77
N GLU A 115 18.93 22.80 -3.24
CA GLU A 115 18.92 23.08 -1.80
C GLU A 115 17.69 22.41 -1.17
N ILE A 116 17.92 21.59 -0.12
CA ILE A 116 16.81 20.95 0.60
C ILE A 116 16.29 21.93 1.66
N ILE A 117 15.01 22.27 1.56
CA ILE A 117 14.33 23.15 2.52
C ILE A 117 14.10 22.39 3.82
N THR A 118 14.41 23.05 4.94
CA THR A 118 14.29 22.48 6.29
C THR A 118 12.87 22.53 6.82
N SER A 119 12.58 21.70 7.83
CA SER A 119 11.25 21.69 8.45
C SER A 119 10.96 23.00 9.19
N GLU A 120 12.00 23.66 9.71
CA GLU A 120 11.94 24.91 10.47
C GLU A 120 11.57 26.09 9.57
N GLU A 121 12.01 26.08 8.32
CA GLU A 121 11.58 27.07 7.33
C GLU A 121 10.11 26.88 6.98
N VAL A 122 9.68 25.63 6.78
CA VAL A 122 8.30 25.28 6.45
C VAL A 122 7.34 25.63 7.58
N ALA A 123 7.76 25.46 8.84
CA ALA A 123 6.98 25.82 10.04
C ALA A 123 6.55 27.30 10.08
N LYS A 124 7.30 28.18 9.41
CA LYS A 124 7.04 29.63 9.36
C LYS A 124 6.00 30.00 8.31
N THR A 125 5.54 29.04 7.51
CA THR A 125 4.59 29.30 6.43
C THR A 125 3.15 29.30 6.95
N GLU A 126 2.35 30.26 6.51
CA GLU A 126 0.92 30.31 6.85
C GLU A 126 0.14 29.07 6.36
N ALA A 127 0.66 28.38 5.34
CA ALA A 127 0.05 27.19 4.77
C ALA A 127 -0.17 26.06 5.78
N ILE A 128 0.71 25.94 6.79
CA ILE A 128 0.70 24.84 7.76
C ILE A 128 0.64 25.28 9.23
N LYS A 129 0.25 26.53 9.51
CA LYS A 129 0.26 27.08 10.88
C LYS A 129 -0.55 26.27 11.91
N ASP A 130 -1.63 25.62 11.47
CA ASP A 130 -2.52 24.81 12.31
C ASP A 130 -2.25 23.30 12.19
N TRP A 131 -1.11 22.91 11.61
CA TRP A 131 -0.74 21.51 11.43
C TRP A 131 0.17 21.07 12.58
N ASP A 132 -0.01 19.82 13.01
CA ASP A 132 0.91 19.21 13.96
C ASP A 132 2.21 18.81 13.24
N LYS A 133 3.30 18.80 14.01
CA LYS A 133 4.62 18.30 13.59
C LYS A 133 4.83 16.89 14.14
N ALA A 134 5.39 15.99 13.31
CA ALA A 134 5.96 14.73 13.76
C ALA A 134 7.34 14.53 13.14
N THR A 135 8.18 13.75 13.81
CA THR A 135 9.53 13.41 13.36
C THR A 135 9.73 11.91 13.47
N GLY A 136 10.36 11.30 12.47
CA GLY A 136 10.67 9.88 12.48
C GLY A 136 11.79 9.52 13.49
N PRO A 137 12.03 8.23 13.77
CA PRO A 137 11.47 7.07 13.06
C PRO A 137 9.98 6.93 13.30
N TYR A 138 9.25 6.55 12.25
CA TYR A 138 7.81 6.38 12.34
C TYR A 138 7.46 5.03 11.76
N LEU A 139 7.30 4.02 12.62
CA LEU A 139 6.86 2.68 12.25
C LEU A 139 5.51 2.42 12.91
N LYS A 140 4.41 2.69 12.19
CA LYS A 140 3.06 2.63 12.76
C LYS A 140 2.07 1.99 11.81
N GLU A 141 1.17 1.19 12.37
CA GLU A 141 -0.02 0.72 11.67
C GLU A 141 -1.02 1.88 11.48
N ASN A 142 -1.06 2.46 10.28
CA ASN A 142 -1.99 3.55 9.94
C ASN A 142 -3.32 3.03 9.37
N LEU A 143 -3.27 1.87 8.72
CA LEU A 143 -4.42 1.10 8.24
C LEU A 143 -4.23 -0.34 8.70
N SER A 144 -5.32 -1.05 9.03
CA SER A 144 -5.19 -2.42 9.52
C SER A 144 -4.44 -3.29 8.52
N GLY A 145 -3.35 -3.91 8.98
CA GLY A 145 -2.45 -4.73 8.19
C GLY A 145 -1.42 -3.97 7.36
N ILE A 146 -1.40 -2.64 7.42
CA ILE A 146 -0.44 -1.78 6.72
C ILE A 146 0.39 -0.99 7.73
N ILE A 147 1.69 -1.29 7.78
CA ILE A 147 2.67 -0.53 8.55
C ILE A 147 3.26 0.56 7.65
N THR A 148 3.14 1.82 8.05
CA THR A 148 3.85 2.93 7.40
C THR A 148 5.17 3.16 8.11
N CYS A 149 6.25 3.25 7.34
CA CYS A 149 7.60 3.58 7.76
C CYS A 149 8.01 4.94 7.18
N ALA A 150 8.42 5.88 8.04
CA ALA A 150 9.08 7.13 7.64
C ALA A 150 10.52 7.17 8.18
N PRO A 151 11.46 7.85 7.49
CA PRO A 151 12.88 7.87 7.86
C PRO A 151 13.12 8.50 9.22
N GLU A 152 14.19 8.08 9.89
CA GLU A 152 14.71 8.75 11.08
C GLU A 152 15.09 10.20 10.78
N ASN A 153 14.82 11.09 11.74
CA ASN A 153 15.10 12.52 11.65
C ASN A 153 14.38 13.25 10.49
N PHE A 154 13.50 12.57 9.75
CA PHE A 154 12.61 13.22 8.79
C PHE A 154 11.42 13.83 9.54
N THR A 155 11.21 15.13 9.37
CA THR A 155 10.09 15.85 9.96
C THR A 155 9.01 16.09 8.90
N PHE A 156 7.77 15.80 9.25
CA PHE A 156 6.60 16.05 8.41
C PHE A 156 5.47 16.72 9.22
N TYR A 157 4.57 17.37 8.49
CA TYR A 157 3.42 18.07 9.06
C TYR A 157 2.13 17.35 8.69
N TYR A 158 1.17 17.28 9.61
CA TYR A 158 -0.13 16.64 9.36
C TYR A 158 -1.28 17.34 10.11
N LYS A 159 -2.51 17.16 9.63
CA LYS A 159 -3.72 17.59 10.34
C LYS A 159 -4.30 16.45 11.19
N LYS A 160 -4.85 16.77 12.36
CA LYS A 160 -5.66 15.82 13.14
C LYS A 160 -6.93 15.42 12.37
N LYS A 161 -7.29 14.14 12.48
CA LYS A 161 -8.49 13.57 11.85
C LYS A 161 -9.75 14.25 12.40
N GLY A 162 -10.61 14.78 11.53
CA GLY A 162 -11.89 15.41 11.91
C GLY A 162 -11.92 16.95 11.83
N PHE A 163 -10.80 17.59 11.48
CA PHE A 163 -10.79 19.02 11.16
C PHE A 163 -11.45 19.25 9.79
N PHE A 164 -12.46 20.13 9.72
CA PHE A 164 -13.19 20.44 8.48
C PHE A 164 -12.21 21.00 7.44
N ASP A 165 -12.08 20.32 6.31
CA ASP A 165 -11.03 20.56 5.34
C ASP A 165 -11.55 21.27 4.08
N PHE A 166 -11.53 22.61 4.12
CA PHE A 166 -11.71 23.45 2.92
C PHE A 166 -10.37 23.82 2.26
N GLY A 167 -9.25 23.18 2.65
CA GLY A 167 -7.91 23.71 2.34
C GLY A 167 -6.77 22.74 2.03
N SER A 168 -6.93 21.41 2.10
CA SER A 168 -5.84 20.46 1.75
C SER A 168 -5.60 20.34 0.26
N SER A 169 -6.62 20.55 -0.58
CA SER A 169 -6.45 20.63 -2.04
C SER A 169 -5.49 21.78 -2.38
N GLY A 170 -4.35 21.43 -2.97
CA GLY A 170 -3.33 22.39 -3.40
C GLY A 170 -2.41 22.90 -2.29
N ILE A 171 -2.30 22.20 -1.15
CA ILE A 171 -1.34 22.57 -0.09
C ILE A 171 0.09 22.63 -0.62
N GLN A 172 0.48 21.71 -1.51
CA GLN A 172 1.81 21.68 -2.12
C GLN A 172 2.10 22.96 -2.91
N ALA A 173 1.11 23.48 -3.66
CA ALA A 173 1.28 24.74 -4.40
C ALA A 173 1.35 25.96 -3.49
N LYS A 174 0.58 25.98 -2.39
CA LYS A 174 0.67 27.04 -1.37
C LYS A 174 2.06 27.06 -0.72
N LEU A 175 2.56 25.88 -0.34
CA LEU A 175 3.91 25.71 0.21
C LEU A 175 4.97 26.14 -0.80
N ALA A 176 4.92 25.65 -2.03
CA ALA A 176 5.83 26.04 -3.11
C ALA A 176 5.90 27.56 -3.29
N LYS A 177 4.74 28.24 -3.27
CA LYS A 177 4.65 29.70 -3.36
C LYS A 177 5.30 30.41 -2.17
N GLN A 178 5.00 29.97 -0.95
CA GLN A 178 5.52 30.59 0.28
C GLN A 178 7.00 30.28 0.56
N LEU A 179 7.53 29.23 -0.08
CA LEU A 179 8.93 28.82 0.01
C LEU A 179 9.78 29.35 -1.15
N ASN A 180 9.42 30.52 -1.67
CA ASN A 180 10.12 31.19 -2.77
C ASN A 180 10.13 30.36 -4.07
N ASN A 181 8.93 30.00 -4.54
CA ASN A 181 8.74 29.21 -5.78
C ASN A 181 9.57 27.92 -5.80
N ALA A 182 9.64 27.24 -4.66
CA ALA A 182 10.34 25.97 -4.52
C ALA A 182 9.55 24.82 -5.16
N ILE A 183 10.23 23.71 -5.43
CA ILE A 183 9.56 22.44 -5.73
C ILE A 183 9.12 21.80 -4.41
N VAL A 184 7.90 21.29 -4.35
CA VAL A 184 7.43 20.43 -3.25
C VAL A 184 7.32 19.01 -3.75
N THR A 185 7.84 18.03 -3.02
CA THR A 185 7.84 16.62 -3.43
C THR A 185 7.23 15.69 -2.39
N ASP A 186 6.48 14.71 -2.90
CA ASP A 186 5.82 13.66 -2.14
C ASP A 186 6.27 12.28 -2.65
N VAL A 187 6.74 11.43 -1.75
CA VAL A 187 7.15 10.05 -2.04
C VAL A 187 6.32 9.09 -1.20
N ASN A 188 5.53 8.24 -1.86
CA ASN A 188 4.72 7.23 -1.20
C ASN A 188 4.87 5.90 -1.92
N LEU A 189 5.47 4.92 -1.25
CA LEU A 189 5.76 3.60 -1.80
C LEU A 189 4.90 2.55 -1.09
N TYR A 190 4.37 1.58 -1.82
CA TYR A 190 3.47 0.55 -1.29
C TYR A 190 3.98 -0.85 -1.64
N VAL A 191 4.51 -1.54 -0.65
CA VAL A 191 5.03 -2.91 -0.72
C VAL A 191 3.95 -3.85 -0.20
N ILE A 192 3.30 -4.56 -1.11
CA ILE A 192 2.09 -5.34 -0.85
C ILE A 192 2.38 -6.81 -1.16
N PHE A 193 1.89 -7.73 -0.32
CA PHE A 193 2.12 -9.16 -0.53
C PHE A 193 0.86 -9.92 -0.94
N SER A 194 -0.31 -9.32 -0.86
CA SER A 194 -1.57 -10.00 -1.15
C SER A 194 -2.28 -9.44 -2.38
N GLU A 195 -3.06 -10.30 -3.04
CA GLU A 195 -4.01 -9.97 -4.09
C GLU A 195 -5.34 -10.63 -3.76
N THR A 196 -6.45 -9.92 -3.92
CA THR A 196 -7.76 -10.54 -3.84
C THR A 196 -8.07 -11.21 -5.18
N GLY A 197 -8.26 -12.53 -5.17
CA GLY A 197 -8.60 -13.28 -6.38
C GLY A 197 -10.06 -13.06 -6.79
N ASN A 198 -10.30 -12.86 -8.08
CA ASN A 198 -11.66 -12.82 -8.61
C ASN A 198 -12.27 -14.24 -8.69
N ASP A 199 -13.53 -14.36 -8.25
CA ASP A 199 -14.39 -15.52 -8.51
C ASP A 199 -15.49 -15.08 -9.48
N TRP A 200 -15.24 -15.27 -10.77
CA TRP A 200 -16.17 -14.93 -11.85
C TRP A 200 -17.42 -15.85 -11.89
N MET A 201 -17.37 -17.00 -11.22
CA MET A 201 -18.47 -17.94 -11.05
C MET A 201 -19.00 -17.90 -9.61
N LYS A 202 -19.76 -16.86 -9.26
CA LYS A 202 -20.40 -16.76 -7.92
C LYS A 202 -21.69 -17.59 -7.85
N GLY A 203 -21.55 -18.93 -7.75
CA GLY A 203 -22.65 -19.83 -7.39
C GLY A 203 -23.26 -19.53 -6.00
N ARG A 204 -24.12 -20.40 -5.45
CA ARG A 204 -24.74 -20.27 -4.11
C ARG A 204 -23.74 -20.47 -2.95
N ALA A 205 -22.69 -19.66 -2.89
CA ALA A 205 -21.66 -19.73 -1.86
C ALA A 205 -20.99 -18.37 -1.63
N ALA A 206 -20.51 -18.15 -0.41
CA ALA A 206 -19.52 -17.13 -0.10
C ALA A 206 -18.12 -17.72 -0.28
N LYS A 207 -17.22 -16.95 -0.89
CA LYS A 207 -15.88 -17.42 -1.22
C LYS A 207 -14.88 -16.29 -1.18
N VAL A 208 -13.78 -16.54 -0.47
CA VAL A 208 -12.64 -15.64 -0.40
C VAL A 208 -11.44 -16.36 -1.02
N LYS A 209 -10.73 -15.65 -1.90
CA LYS A 209 -9.45 -16.07 -2.44
C LYS A 209 -8.43 -14.97 -2.18
N ILE A 210 -7.37 -15.31 -1.46
CA ILE A 210 -6.20 -14.45 -1.32
C ILE A 210 -5.05 -15.16 -2.04
N LYS A 211 -4.45 -14.48 -3.03
CA LYS A 211 -3.19 -14.91 -3.62
C LYS A 211 -2.06 -14.12 -2.97
N THR A 212 -0.88 -14.70 -2.93
CA THR A 212 0.30 -14.07 -2.37
C THR A 212 1.35 -13.82 -3.45
N ASN A 213 1.90 -12.62 -3.43
CA ASN A 213 2.88 -12.10 -4.37
C ASN A 213 3.45 -10.80 -3.79
N LEU A 214 4.71 -10.81 -3.38
CA LEU A 214 5.36 -9.60 -2.85
C LEU A 214 5.78 -8.68 -4.00
N ARG A 215 5.32 -7.43 -3.95
CA ARG A 215 5.51 -6.47 -5.03
C ARG A 215 5.43 -5.03 -4.54
N LEU A 216 6.11 -4.13 -5.26
CA LEU A 216 5.83 -2.70 -5.21
C LEU A 216 4.66 -2.42 -6.16
N VAL A 217 3.52 -1.95 -5.64
CA VAL A 217 2.28 -1.88 -6.44
C VAL A 217 2.17 -0.61 -7.25
N GLY A 218 1.65 -0.74 -8.48
CA GLY A 218 1.22 0.39 -9.30
C GLY A 218 -0.15 0.90 -8.91
N GLU A 219 -1.13 0.02 -8.72
CA GLU A 219 -2.43 0.38 -8.15
C GLU A 219 -2.95 -0.79 -7.33
N TYR A 220 -3.44 -0.51 -6.12
CA TYR A 220 -4.00 -1.52 -5.24
C TYR A 220 -5.16 -0.97 -4.41
N ALA A 221 -6.13 -1.82 -4.11
CA ALA A 221 -7.25 -1.52 -3.22
C ALA A 221 -7.05 -2.26 -1.90
N ILE A 222 -6.63 -1.54 -0.87
CA ILE A 222 -6.58 -2.05 0.50
C ILE A 222 -8.02 -2.17 0.98
N THR A 223 -8.49 -3.40 1.11
CA THR A 223 -9.80 -3.74 1.69
C THR A 223 -9.66 -4.17 3.14
N ILE A 224 -10.40 -3.52 4.04
CA ILE A 224 -10.41 -3.80 5.48
C ILE A 224 -11.83 -4.20 5.88
N PRO A 225 -12.07 -5.45 6.31
CA PRO A 225 -13.38 -5.89 6.77
C PRO A 225 -13.91 -5.03 7.94
N GLN A 226 -15.13 -4.52 7.82
CA GLN A 226 -15.74 -3.78 8.91
C GLN A 226 -16.15 -4.73 10.03
N LYS A 227 -15.70 -4.44 11.27
CA LYS A 227 -16.23 -5.12 12.46
C LYS A 227 -17.70 -4.73 12.64
N PHE A 228 -18.60 -5.69 12.49
CA PHE A 228 -20.02 -5.51 12.76
C PHE A 228 -20.23 -5.17 14.24
N LYS A 229 -20.54 -3.91 14.56
CA LYS A 229 -21.00 -3.53 15.89
C LYS A 229 -22.53 -3.52 15.85
N LYS A 230 -23.19 -4.43 16.59
CA LYS A 230 -24.61 -4.26 16.95
C LYS A 230 -24.72 -3.01 17.82
N LYS A 231 -24.90 -1.81 17.27
CA LYS A 231 -25.18 -0.61 18.09
C LYS A 231 -26.67 -0.27 18.08
N LYS A 232 -27.31 -0.54 19.22
CA LYS A 232 -28.59 0.04 19.66
C LYS A 232 -28.41 1.52 20.08
N THR A 233 -27.93 2.40 19.20
CA THR A 233 -27.89 3.85 19.52
C THR A 233 -29.09 4.55 18.89
N THR A 234 -29.81 5.36 19.67
CA THR A 234 -31.04 6.07 19.30
C THR A 234 -30.87 6.95 18.06
N LEU A 235 -29.70 7.59 17.89
CA LEU A 235 -29.32 8.33 16.67
C LEU A 235 -29.11 7.46 15.43
N GLY A 236 -28.66 6.21 15.61
CA GLY A 236 -28.51 5.25 14.49
C GLY A 236 -29.84 4.75 13.94
N LYS A 237 -30.93 4.86 14.72
CA LYS A 237 -32.30 4.60 14.26
C LYS A 237 -32.85 5.76 13.40
N LEU A 238 -32.37 6.99 13.61
CA LEU A 238 -32.85 8.19 12.90
C LEU A 238 -32.06 8.48 11.61
N PHE A 239 -30.76 8.19 11.59
CA PHE A 239 -29.86 8.54 10.48
C PHE A 239 -29.28 7.34 9.69
N GLY A 240 -29.85 6.15 9.84
CA GLY A 240 -29.69 5.07 8.86
C GLY A 240 -28.27 4.50 8.67
N SER A 241 -27.38 4.54 9.67
CA SER A 241 -26.07 3.88 9.53
C SER A 241 -26.16 2.38 9.84
N VAL A 242 -26.74 1.59 8.94
CA VAL A 242 -26.75 0.12 9.03
C VAL A 242 -25.43 -0.39 8.44
N LYS A 243 -24.47 -0.76 9.30
CA LYS A 243 -23.27 -1.49 8.84
C LYS A 243 -23.70 -2.88 8.35
N ILE A 244 -23.51 -3.17 7.08
CA ILE A 244 -23.96 -4.42 6.44
C ILE A 244 -22.92 -5.53 6.73
N LYS A 245 -23.40 -6.75 7.05
CA LYS A 245 -22.53 -7.92 7.24
C LYS A 245 -21.77 -8.20 5.94
N GLY A 246 -20.44 -8.29 6.01
CA GLY A 246 -19.58 -8.44 4.83
C GLY A 246 -19.07 -7.13 4.21
N ALA A 247 -19.45 -5.96 4.75
CA ALA A 247 -18.90 -4.68 4.30
C ALA A 247 -17.40 -4.58 4.57
N SER A 248 -16.68 -3.91 3.68
CA SER A 248 -15.26 -3.58 3.82
C SER A 248 -15.04 -2.11 3.49
N ASP A 249 -14.15 -1.46 4.23
CA ASP A 249 -13.62 -0.15 3.86
C ASP A 249 -12.59 -0.34 2.73
N ILE A 250 -12.61 0.54 1.73
CA ILE A 250 -11.75 0.45 0.54
C ILE A 250 -10.86 1.70 0.46
N HIS A 251 -9.55 1.49 0.50
CA HIS A 251 -8.54 2.53 0.32
C HIS A 251 -7.72 2.24 -0.94
N ARG A 252 -7.86 3.08 -1.97
CA ARG A 252 -7.06 2.96 -3.19
C ARG A 252 -5.71 3.63 -2.98
N VAL A 253 -4.65 2.91 -3.31
CA VAL A 253 -3.27 3.34 -3.15
C VAL A 253 -2.46 3.03 -4.41
N SER A 254 -1.38 3.78 -4.61
CA SER A 254 -0.48 3.66 -5.74
C SER A 254 0.91 4.13 -5.33
N SER A 255 1.95 3.37 -5.68
CA SER A 255 3.33 3.82 -5.45
C SER A 255 3.65 4.99 -6.39
N ASN A 256 4.07 6.11 -5.83
CA ASN A 256 4.29 7.33 -6.58
C ASN A 256 5.44 8.20 -6.06
N VAL A 257 6.02 8.95 -6.98
CA VAL A 257 6.95 10.06 -6.74
C VAL A 257 6.35 11.28 -7.42
N ALA A 258 5.96 12.28 -6.65
CA ALA A 258 5.31 13.48 -7.16
C ALA A 258 6.13 14.74 -6.87
N PHE A 259 6.06 15.69 -7.79
CA PHE A 259 6.66 17.01 -7.69
C PHE A 259 5.61 18.06 -8.05
N TYR A 260 5.61 19.17 -7.33
CA TYR A 260 4.65 20.27 -7.45
C TYR A 260 5.36 21.62 -7.45
N ASP A 261 4.81 22.60 -8.17
CA ASP A 261 5.23 24.00 -8.11
C ASP A 261 4.12 24.94 -7.59
N GLN A 262 4.41 26.24 -7.56
CA GLN A 262 3.50 27.27 -7.04
C GLN A 262 2.21 27.48 -7.84
N VAL A 263 2.16 27.06 -9.12
CA VAL A 263 0.95 27.18 -9.96
C VAL A 263 0.17 25.87 -10.05
N GLN A 264 0.43 24.95 -9.11
CA GLN A 264 -0.09 23.58 -9.06
C GLN A 264 0.47 22.67 -10.17
N ALA A 265 1.46 23.12 -10.96
CA ALA A 265 2.05 22.26 -11.98
C ALA A 265 2.60 21.02 -11.30
N SER A 266 2.45 19.88 -11.96
CA SER A 266 2.79 18.60 -11.37
C SER A 266 3.47 17.67 -12.34
N TYR A 267 4.34 16.86 -11.76
CA TYR A 267 4.82 15.61 -12.31
C TYR A 267 4.49 14.52 -11.30
N THR A 268 3.85 13.44 -11.72
CA THR A 268 3.59 12.28 -10.86
C THR A 268 4.04 11.02 -11.58
N GLY A 269 5.19 10.49 -11.15
CA GLY A 269 5.73 9.21 -11.57
C GLY A 269 5.05 8.06 -10.83
N THR A 270 4.60 7.05 -11.56
CA THR A 270 3.93 5.84 -11.05
C THR A 270 4.42 4.59 -11.78
N LEU A 271 4.06 3.41 -11.28
CA LEU A 271 4.26 2.16 -12.00
C LEU A 271 3.09 1.92 -12.97
N LYS A 272 3.38 1.42 -14.17
CA LYS A 272 2.36 0.99 -15.16
C LYS A 272 1.76 -0.37 -14.80
N GLU A 273 2.54 -1.21 -14.13
CA GLU A 273 2.16 -2.52 -13.60
C GLU A 273 2.98 -2.79 -12.32
N ASP A 274 2.54 -3.73 -11.50
CA ASP A 274 3.25 -4.06 -10.26
C ASP A 274 4.68 -4.55 -10.53
N LEU A 275 5.63 -4.06 -9.74
CA LEU A 275 7.01 -4.53 -9.77
C LEU A 275 7.17 -5.69 -8.79
N GLU A 276 7.17 -6.92 -9.32
CA GLU A 276 7.35 -8.13 -8.52
C GLU A 276 8.74 -8.18 -7.88
N ILE A 277 8.77 -8.65 -6.63
CA ILE A 277 9.98 -8.87 -5.83
C ILE A 277 10.10 -10.37 -5.61
N ASN A 278 10.93 -11.03 -6.43
CA ASN A 278 10.99 -12.48 -6.44
C ASN A 278 11.82 -13.04 -5.26
N ASP A 279 11.74 -14.37 -5.10
CA ASP A 279 12.60 -15.16 -4.21
C ASP A 279 12.50 -14.86 -2.69
N ILE A 280 11.50 -14.05 -2.26
CA ILE A 280 11.22 -13.78 -0.84
C ILE A 280 10.16 -14.72 -0.28
N MET A 281 9.10 -14.95 -1.05
CA MET A 281 7.96 -15.77 -0.61
C MET A 281 7.39 -16.58 -1.78
N LYS A 282 6.84 -17.75 -1.47
CA LYS A 282 6.15 -18.57 -2.47
C LYS A 282 4.83 -17.91 -2.86
N LYS A 283 4.53 -17.89 -4.16
CA LYS A 283 3.19 -17.54 -4.64
C LYS A 283 2.24 -18.67 -4.33
N GLU A 284 1.34 -18.44 -3.39
CA GLU A 284 0.34 -19.41 -2.95
C GLU A 284 -1.05 -18.79 -2.85
N LYS A 285 -2.07 -19.66 -2.81
CA LYS A 285 -3.47 -19.28 -2.82
C LYS A 285 -4.16 -19.82 -1.56
N VAL A 286 -4.62 -18.91 -0.71
CA VAL A 286 -5.48 -19.23 0.43
C VAL A 286 -6.93 -19.09 0.01
N VAL A 287 -7.74 -20.11 0.27
CA VAL A 287 -9.17 -20.15 -0.07
C VAL A 287 -9.97 -20.44 1.18
N ALA A 288 -10.92 -19.56 1.50
CA ALA A 288 -12.01 -19.87 2.42
C ALA A 288 -13.31 -19.95 1.62
N TYR A 289 -14.11 -20.96 1.91
CA TYR A 289 -15.29 -21.27 1.11
C TYR A 289 -16.42 -21.78 1.99
N GLN A 290 -17.61 -21.22 1.79
CA GLN A 290 -18.80 -21.63 2.50
C GLN A 290 -20.01 -21.67 1.57
N LYS A 291 -20.55 -22.87 1.31
CA LYS A 291 -21.82 -23.05 0.58
C LYS A 291 -23.00 -22.61 1.45
N GLN A 292 -23.99 -21.98 0.82
CA GLN A 292 -25.31 -21.79 1.44
C GLN A 292 -25.97 -23.17 1.62
N GLY A 293 -26.68 -23.36 2.73
CA GLY A 293 -27.66 -24.43 2.83
C GLY A 293 -28.90 -24.06 2.02
N SER A 294 -29.55 -25.05 1.39
CA SER A 294 -30.81 -24.86 0.67
C SER A 294 -31.79 -25.96 1.01
N PHE A 295 -33.07 -25.61 1.11
CA PHE A 295 -34.12 -26.57 1.39
C PHE A 295 -35.41 -26.22 0.63
N THR A 296 -36.01 -27.24 0.03
CA THR A 296 -37.30 -27.15 -0.68
C THR A 296 -38.31 -28.00 0.08
N PRO A 297 -39.36 -27.40 0.68
CA PRO A 297 -40.35 -28.14 1.44
C PRO A 297 -41.18 -29.06 0.53
N THR A 298 -41.29 -30.34 0.91
CA THR A 298 -42.15 -31.33 0.26
C THR A 298 -43.11 -31.94 1.29
N SER A 299 -44.13 -32.69 0.85
CA SER A 299 -45.07 -33.39 1.74
C SER A 299 -44.42 -34.44 2.64
N PHE A 300 -43.16 -34.81 2.37
CA PHE A 300 -42.41 -35.83 3.12
C PHE A 300 -41.29 -35.24 4.01
N SER A 301 -41.10 -33.92 4.02
CA SER A 301 -40.00 -33.28 4.75
C SER A 301 -40.46 -32.67 6.07
N THR A 302 -39.83 -33.03 7.19
CA THR A 302 -40.15 -32.52 8.54
C THR A 302 -39.68 -31.07 8.76
N PHE A 303 -40.39 -30.33 9.63
CA PHE A 303 -40.14 -28.91 9.93
C PHE A 303 -38.73 -28.64 10.51
N SER A 304 -38.09 -29.63 11.15
CA SER A 304 -36.71 -29.53 11.64
C SER A 304 -35.70 -29.22 10.53
N ASN A 305 -35.85 -29.85 9.36
CA ASN A 305 -34.92 -29.71 8.24
C ASN A 305 -35.04 -28.34 7.54
N TYR A 306 -36.18 -27.66 7.72
CA TYR A 306 -36.40 -26.29 7.25
C TYR A 306 -35.68 -25.25 8.12
N LEU A 307 -35.49 -25.53 9.42
CA LEU A 307 -34.77 -24.65 10.34
C LEU A 307 -33.25 -24.70 10.10
N ASP A 308 -32.71 -25.86 9.76
CA ASP A 308 -31.29 -26.02 9.40
C ASP A 308 -30.87 -25.20 8.17
N ALA A 309 -31.79 -25.02 7.20
CA ALA A 309 -31.56 -24.18 6.03
C ALA A 309 -31.67 -22.67 6.32
N LYS A 310 -32.11 -22.26 7.51
CA LYS A 310 -32.13 -20.87 7.97
C LYS A 310 -30.96 -20.50 8.89
N ALA A 311 -30.20 -21.48 9.37
CA ALA A 311 -29.01 -21.21 10.18
C ALA A 311 -27.88 -20.60 9.33
N ASP A 312 -27.31 -19.50 9.79
CA ASP A 312 -26.15 -18.86 9.15
C ASP A 312 -24.92 -19.79 9.19
N ARG A 313 -24.18 -19.86 8.09
CA ARG A 313 -22.97 -20.69 7.99
C ARG A 313 -21.71 -19.86 7.85
N PHE A 314 -20.62 -20.30 8.47
CA PHE A 314 -19.35 -19.58 8.55
C PHE A 314 -18.15 -20.50 8.27
N SER A 315 -17.20 -20.01 7.47
CA SER A 315 -15.86 -20.60 7.29
C SER A 315 -14.80 -19.56 7.64
N THR A 316 -13.78 -19.97 8.40
CA THR A 316 -12.64 -19.11 8.79
C THR A 316 -11.34 -19.87 8.56
N THR A 317 -10.39 -19.25 7.85
CA THR A 317 -9.03 -19.78 7.65
C THR A 317 -8.01 -18.68 7.96
N THR A 318 -7.01 -18.96 8.79
CA THR A 318 -5.88 -18.05 9.06
C THR A 318 -4.57 -18.75 8.71
N LYS A 319 -3.67 -18.06 8.01
CA LYS A 319 -2.35 -18.59 7.65
C LYS A 319 -1.24 -17.57 7.90
N TRP A 320 -0.10 -18.01 8.40
CA TRP A 320 1.12 -17.20 8.48
C TRP A 320 2.13 -17.72 7.47
N ILE A 321 2.70 -16.82 6.68
CA ILE A 321 3.81 -17.12 5.76
C ILE A 321 5.08 -16.60 6.39
N ASN A 322 5.99 -17.51 6.74
CA ASN A 322 7.30 -17.13 7.22
C ASN A 322 8.17 -16.70 6.02
N VAL A 323 8.77 -15.53 6.15
CA VAL A 323 9.76 -14.98 5.22
C VAL A 323 11.08 -14.77 5.93
N ASP A 324 12.15 -14.74 5.16
CA ASP A 324 13.47 -14.32 5.64
C ASP A 324 13.49 -12.79 5.74
N GLY A 325 13.71 -12.27 6.95
CA GLY A 325 13.67 -10.83 7.22
C GLY A 325 14.74 -10.03 6.48
N ASP A 326 15.93 -10.59 6.26
CA ASP A 326 17.00 -9.94 5.49
C ASP A 326 16.64 -9.87 4.02
N LYS A 327 16.19 -10.98 3.43
CA LYS A 327 15.75 -11.00 2.03
C LYS A 327 14.53 -10.12 1.80
N TYR A 328 13.62 -10.05 2.76
CA TYR A 328 12.48 -9.14 2.70
C TYR A 328 12.95 -7.68 2.67
N ALA A 329 13.84 -7.32 3.59
CA ALA A 329 14.36 -5.96 3.72
C ALA A 329 15.13 -5.51 2.46
N GLU A 330 16.06 -6.35 1.98
CA GLU A 330 16.80 -6.09 0.74
C GLU A 330 15.88 -5.99 -0.47
N GLY A 331 14.83 -6.81 -0.54
CA GLY A 331 14.01 -6.85 -1.75
C GLY A 331 13.09 -5.66 -1.91
N PHE A 332 12.46 -5.22 -0.81
CA PHE A 332 11.73 -3.98 -0.88
C PHE A 332 12.67 -2.80 -1.13
N TYR A 333 13.85 -2.79 -0.51
CA TYR A 333 14.84 -1.74 -0.74
C TYR A 333 15.20 -1.64 -2.22
N ASN A 334 15.57 -2.76 -2.84
CA ASN A 334 15.95 -2.81 -4.25
C ASN A 334 14.80 -2.36 -5.16
N ALA A 335 13.58 -2.82 -4.90
CA ALA A 335 12.40 -2.44 -5.68
C ALA A 335 12.08 -0.94 -5.56
N CYS A 336 12.06 -0.42 -4.33
CA CYS A 336 11.81 0.98 -4.03
C CYS A 336 12.91 1.89 -4.61
N ASN A 337 14.19 1.54 -4.43
CA ASN A 337 15.32 2.32 -4.94
C ASN A 337 15.31 2.36 -6.46
N THR A 338 15.12 1.20 -7.12
CA THR A 338 15.02 1.13 -8.59
C THR A 338 13.89 1.99 -9.15
N PHE A 339 12.74 1.98 -8.47
CA PHE A 339 11.61 2.84 -8.85
C PHE A 339 11.91 4.32 -8.65
N LEU A 340 12.45 4.70 -7.48
CA LEU A 340 12.82 6.08 -7.18
C LEU A 340 13.82 6.63 -8.20
N ASP A 341 14.92 5.92 -8.43
CA ASP A 341 15.97 6.34 -9.36
C ASP A 341 15.39 6.56 -10.76
N LYS A 342 14.59 5.61 -11.26
CA LYS A 342 13.96 5.72 -12.58
C LYS A 342 13.03 6.93 -12.72
N GLN A 343 12.27 7.26 -11.67
CA GLN A 343 11.39 8.43 -11.67
C GLN A 343 12.15 9.74 -11.55
N LEU A 344 13.24 9.75 -10.76
CA LEU A 344 14.10 10.91 -10.63
C LEU A 344 14.82 11.22 -11.94
N ASP A 345 15.40 10.21 -12.59
CA ASP A 345 16.04 10.37 -13.89
C ASP A 345 15.06 10.93 -14.91
N GLU A 346 13.85 10.34 -15.00
CA GLU A 346 12.84 10.83 -15.92
C GLU A 346 12.36 12.26 -15.61
N PHE A 347 12.24 12.63 -14.33
CA PHE A 347 11.85 13.98 -13.92
C PHE A 347 12.93 15.00 -14.29
N PHE A 348 14.18 14.74 -13.91
CA PHE A 348 15.29 15.69 -14.13
C PHE A 348 15.68 15.81 -15.60
N ASP A 349 15.62 14.73 -16.37
CA ASP A 349 15.86 14.79 -17.82
C ASP A 349 14.83 15.65 -18.55
N LYS A 350 13.62 15.78 -18.02
CA LYS A 350 12.59 16.65 -18.59
C LYS A 350 12.67 18.09 -18.09
N LEU A 351 13.29 18.32 -16.93
CA LEU A 351 13.49 19.66 -16.38
C LEU A 351 14.60 20.42 -17.10
N LYS A 352 15.64 19.72 -17.57
CA LYS A 352 16.58 20.22 -18.59
C LYS A 352 15.76 20.67 -19.81
#